data_AF-A0A060BUC7-F1
#
_entry.id   AF-A0A060BUC7-F1
#
_cell.length_a   1.000
_cell.length_b   1.000
_cell.length_c   1.000
_cell.angle_alpha   90.00
_cell.angle_beta   90.00
_cell.angle_gamma   90.00
#
_symmetry.space_group_name_H-M   'P 1'
#
loop_
_entity.id
_entity.type
_entity.pdbx_description
1 polymer ?
#
loop_
_entity_poly.entity_id
_entity_poly.type
_entity_poly.pdbx_seq_one_letter_code
_entity_poly.pdbx_strand_id
1 'polypeptide(L)'
;MLDLVSEHRCFDGVQRFYRHDSEAIGLPMRFSVYLPPQAEQGNVPVLFYLAGLTCTEETFMIKGGAQRFAARHGIMLVACDTSPRGAEVPG
;
A
#
# COMPACT_ATOMS: atom_id res chain seq x y z
N MET A 1 12.47 -8.50 6.38
CA MET A 1 13.11 -7.30 5.79
C MET A 1 12.13 -6.69 4.80
N LEU A 2 12.14 -5.36 4.61
CA LEU A 2 11.25 -4.67 3.66
C LEU A 2 11.98 -4.39 2.35
N ASP A 3 11.48 -4.95 1.25
CA ASP A 3 12.00 -4.72 -0.10
C ASP A 3 11.13 -3.68 -0.80
N LEU A 4 11.72 -2.56 -1.25
CA LEU A 4 11.03 -1.61 -2.12
C LEU A 4 10.97 -2.17 -3.55
N VAL A 5 9.75 -2.43 -4.04
CA VAL A 5 9.49 -3.00 -5.37
C VAL A 5 9.42 -1.91 -6.43
N SER A 6 8.70 -0.83 -6.14
CA SER A 6 8.56 0.33 -7.04
C SER A 6 8.16 1.60 -6.30
N GLU A 7 8.43 2.74 -6.94
CA GLU A 7 8.15 4.08 -6.41
C GLU A 7 7.70 5.02 -7.55
N HIS A 8 6.67 5.83 -7.28
CA HIS A 8 6.15 6.82 -8.22
C HIS A 8 5.78 8.12 -7.51
N ARG A 9 6.23 9.27 -8.03
CA ARG A 9 5.76 10.58 -7.55
C ARG A 9 4.28 10.75 -7.86
N CYS A 10 3.50 11.24 -6.90
CA CYS A 10 2.05 11.38 -7.03
C CYS A 10 1.51 12.49 -6.11
N PHE A 11 0.93 13.56 -6.67
CA PHE A 11 0.37 14.71 -5.93
C PHE A 11 1.28 15.22 -4.80
N ASP A 12 2.53 15.56 -5.14
CA ASP A 12 3.58 16.02 -4.21
C ASP A 12 4.02 15.03 -3.12
N GLY A 13 3.33 13.91 -2.98
CA GLY A 13 3.76 12.75 -2.22
C GLY A 13 4.37 11.67 -3.11
N VAL A 14 4.45 10.46 -2.55
CA VAL A 14 5.04 9.30 -3.23
C VAL A 14 4.23 8.04 -2.97
N GLN A 15 3.90 7.32 -4.04
CA GLN A 15 3.32 5.99 -3.99
C GLN A 15 4.45 4.97 -4.04
N ARG A 16 4.50 4.08 -3.05
CA ARG A 16 5.46 2.99 -2.95
C ARG A 16 4.78 1.64 -2.90
N PHE A 17 5.48 0.63 -3.37
CA PHE A 17 5.09 -0.77 -3.29
C PHE A 17 6.22 -1.54 -2.63
N TYR A 18 5.86 -2.37 -1.65
CA TYR A 18 6.81 -3.12 -0.85
C TYR A 18 6.48 -4.61 -0.88
N ARG A 19 7.52 -5.42 -0.72
CA ARG A 19 7.42 -6.84 -0.42
C ARG A 19 8.09 -7.12 0.92
N HIS A 20 7.53 -8.03 1.71
CA HIS A 20 8.18 -8.55 2.91
C HIS A 20 7.80 -10.01 3.14
N ASP A 21 8.65 -10.74 3.86
CA ASP A 21 8.29 -12.04 4.40
C ASP A 21 7.33 -11.83 5.58
N SER A 22 6.13 -12.41 5.50
CA SER A 22 5.12 -12.29 6.56
C SER A 22 5.23 -13.45 7.53
N GLU A 23 5.58 -13.15 8.78
CA GLU A 23 5.63 -14.16 9.86
C GLU A 23 4.25 -14.77 10.13
N ALA A 24 3.18 -13.98 9.99
CA ALA A 24 1.83 -14.42 10.31
C ALA A 24 1.30 -15.51 9.35
N ILE A 25 1.73 -15.50 8.08
CA ILE A 25 1.28 -16.47 7.07
C ILE A 25 2.40 -17.36 6.53
N GLY A 26 3.66 -17.10 6.90
CA GLY A 26 4.83 -17.87 6.47
C GLY A 26 5.23 -17.70 5.00
N LEU A 27 4.71 -16.68 4.30
CA LEU A 27 4.93 -16.44 2.88
C LEU A 27 5.22 -14.95 2.58
N PRO A 28 5.89 -14.64 1.46
CA PRO A 28 6.07 -13.26 1.01
C PRO A 28 4.73 -12.58 0.73
N MET A 29 4.56 -11.35 1.23
CA MET A 29 3.39 -10.50 1.03
C MET A 29 3.78 -9.17 0.39
N ARG A 30 2.84 -8.59 -0.34
CA ARG A 30 2.96 -7.25 -0.93
C ARG A 30 1.94 -6.30 -0.33
N PHE A 31 2.35 -5.04 -0.19
CA PHE A 31 1.49 -3.94 0.20
C PHE A 31 1.97 -2.65 -0.45
N SER A 32 1.10 -1.66 -0.51
CA SER A 32 1.37 -0.36 -1.07
C SER A 32 1.12 0.74 -0.04
N VAL A 33 1.93 1.80 -0.11
CA VAL A 33 1.84 2.96 0.78
C VAL A 33 1.89 4.23 -0.05
N TYR A 34 0.90 5.10 0.13
CA TYR A 34 1.00 6.48 -0.30
C TYR A 34 1.50 7.35 0.87
N LEU A 35 2.68 7.94 0.72
CA LEU A 35 3.25 8.91 1.66
C LEU A 35 2.84 10.32 1.21
N PRO A 36 2.00 11.04 1.98
CA PRO A 36 1.64 12.42 1.66
C PRO A 36 2.83 13.36 1.95
N PRO A 37 2.90 14.56 1.34
CA PRO A 37 4.03 15.48 1.52
C PRO A 37 4.27 15.86 3.00
N GLN A 38 3.23 15.90 3.83
CA GLN A 38 3.31 16.19 5.26
C GLN A 38 4.11 15.15 6.04
N ALA A 39 4.27 13.93 5.52
CA ALA A 39 5.06 12.89 6.16
C ALA A 39 6.57 13.23 6.21
N GLU A 40 7.03 14.20 5.41
CA GLU A 40 8.40 14.72 5.50
C GLU A 40 8.64 15.56 6.77
N GLN A 41 7.57 16.11 7.36
CA GLN A 41 7.64 17.00 8.53
C GLN A 41 7.39 16.26 9.85
N GLY A 42 6.86 15.04 9.80
CA GLY A 42 6.56 14.25 10.99
C GLY A 42 5.52 13.17 10.74
N ASN A 43 5.04 12.59 11.84
CA ASN A 43 4.04 11.53 11.77
C ASN A 43 2.69 12.05 11.26
N VAL A 44 2.05 11.25 10.42
CA VAL A 44 0.73 11.51 9.86
C VAL A 44 -0.24 10.38 10.23
N PRO A 45 -1.55 10.64 10.33
CA PRO A 45 -2.54 9.58 10.47
C PRO A 45 -2.51 8.62 9.28
N VAL A 46 -2.80 7.34 9.55
CA VAL A 46 -2.79 6.28 8.56
C VAL A 46 -4.19 5.73 8.35
N LEU A 47 -4.61 5.59 7.10
CA LEU A 47 -5.83 4.92 6.69
C LEU A 47 -5.48 3.61 5.98
N PHE A 48 -5.95 2.49 6.52
CA PHE A 48 -5.87 1.18 5.89
C PHE A 48 -7.09 0.95 4.99
N TYR A 49 -6.84 0.62 3.74
CA TYR A 49 -7.88 0.22 2.78
C TYR A 49 -7.80 -1.29 2.53
N LEU A 50 -8.86 -2.01 2.87
CA LEU A 50 -8.99 -3.44 2.63
C LEU A 50 -9.80 -3.67 1.36
N ALA A 51 -9.12 -4.11 0.30
CA ALA A 51 -9.75 -4.34 -0.99
C ALA A 51 -10.59 -5.63 -1.02
N GLY A 52 -11.52 -5.71 -1.96
CA GLY A 52 -12.44 -6.85 -2.11
C GLY A 52 -11.86 -8.02 -2.89
N LEU A 53 -12.73 -8.97 -3.26
CA LEU A 53 -12.38 -10.12 -4.09
C LEU A 53 -11.63 -9.71 -5.36
N THR A 54 -10.71 -10.58 -5.79
CA THR A 54 -9.84 -10.44 -6.98
C THR A 54 -8.89 -9.23 -6.98
N CYS A 55 -8.89 -8.42 -5.93
CA CYS A 55 -8.01 -7.26 -5.82
C CYS A 55 -6.62 -7.62 -5.27
N THR A 56 -5.71 -6.67 -5.45
CA THR A 56 -4.32 -6.67 -4.98
C THR A 56 -4.01 -5.33 -4.30
N GLU A 57 -2.80 -5.17 -3.77
CA GLU A 57 -2.30 -3.91 -3.19
C GLU A 57 -2.26 -2.75 -4.19
N GLU A 58 -2.30 -3.03 -5.49
CA GLU A 58 -2.29 -2.05 -6.57
C GLU A 58 -3.68 -1.48 -6.88
N THR A 59 -4.74 -2.26 -6.66
CA THR A 59 -6.07 -1.97 -7.22
C THR A 59 -6.63 -0.63 -6.71
N PHE A 60 -6.60 -0.40 -5.40
CA PHE A 60 -7.05 0.84 -4.79
C PHE A 60 -6.17 2.03 -5.19
N MET A 61 -4.86 1.85 -5.19
CA MET A 61 -3.93 2.93 -5.48
C MET A 61 -4.04 3.39 -6.95
N ILE A 62 -4.27 2.47 -7.88
CA ILE A 62 -4.38 2.81 -9.31
C ILE A 62 -5.77 3.36 -9.64
N LYS A 63 -6.84 2.78 -9.09
CA LYS A 63 -8.21 3.06 -9.55
C LYS A 63 -9.03 3.95 -8.61
N GLY A 64 -8.60 4.10 -7.35
CA GLY A 64 -9.37 4.81 -6.32
C GLY A 64 -9.22 6.34 -6.36
N GLY A 65 -8.16 6.87 -6.97
CA GLY A 65 -7.93 8.32 -7.08
C GLY A 65 -7.80 9.04 -5.73
N ALA A 66 -7.50 8.30 -4.65
CA ALA A 66 -7.52 8.81 -3.28
C ALA A 66 -6.29 9.68 -2.94
N GLN A 67 -5.16 9.51 -3.64
CA GLN A 67 -3.90 10.18 -3.35
C GLN A 67 -4.01 11.70 -3.37
N ARG A 68 -4.82 12.27 -4.27
CA ARG A 68 -5.05 13.72 -4.33
C ARG A 68 -5.65 14.27 -3.03
N PHE A 69 -6.59 13.53 -2.43
CA PHE A 69 -7.23 13.93 -1.18
C PHE A 69 -6.32 13.62 0.01
N ALA A 70 -5.67 12.47 0.00
CA ALA A 70 -4.67 12.09 0.99
C ALA A 70 -3.55 13.14 1.11
N ALA A 71 -3.05 13.65 -0.02
CA ALA A 71 -2.07 14.75 -0.06
C ALA A 71 -2.61 16.04 0.58
N ARG A 72 -3.86 16.40 0.28
CA ARG A 72 -4.50 17.60 0.84
C ARG A 72 -4.70 17.51 2.35
N HIS A 73 -5.02 16.33 2.86
CA HIS A 73 -5.37 16.13 4.26
C HIS A 73 -4.23 15.59 5.12
N GLY A 74 -3.05 15.30 4.53
CA GLY A 74 -1.92 14.72 5.25
C GLY A 74 -2.25 13.34 5.81
N ILE A 75 -2.87 12.47 5.01
CA ILE A 75 -3.22 11.10 5.41
C ILE A 75 -2.35 10.12 4.63
N MET A 76 -1.67 9.21 5.33
CA MET A 76 -1.00 8.09 4.69
C MET A 76 -2.03 7.03 4.32
N LEU A 77 -1.97 6.50 3.10
CA LEU A 77 -2.83 5.40 2.67
C LEU A 77 -2.01 4.12 2.65
N VAL A 78 -2.55 3.05 3.22
CA VAL A 78 -1.96 1.71 3.14
C VAL A 78 -2.99 0.77 2.52
N ALA A 79 -2.61 0.04 1.47
CA ALA A 79 -3.42 -1.05 0.92
C ALA A 79 -2.59 -2.33 0.86
N CYS A 80 -3.10 -3.40 1.44
CA CYS A 80 -2.44 -4.71 1.42
C CYS A 80 -2.98 -5.57 0.27
N ASP A 81 -2.25 -6.62 -0.07
CA ASP A 81 -2.83 -7.70 -0.85
C ASP A 81 -3.99 -8.37 -0.09
N THR A 82 -4.89 -9.03 -0.81
CA THR A 82 -6.14 -9.56 -0.25
C THR A 82 -6.03 -10.99 0.27
N SER A 83 -4.94 -11.68 -0.07
CA SER A 83 -4.69 -13.07 0.31
C SER A 83 -3.21 -13.44 0.13
N PRO A 84 -2.73 -14.51 0.80
CA PRO A 84 -1.43 -15.11 0.51
C PRO A 84 -1.26 -15.43 -0.99
N ARG A 85 -0.07 -15.18 -1.53
CA ARG A 85 0.30 -15.59 -2.90
C ARG A 85 1.31 -16.72 -2.85
N GLY A 86 1.22 -17.66 -3.79
CA GLY A 86 2.14 -18.80 -3.87
C GLY A 86 1.93 -19.86 -2.78
N ALA A 87 0.77 -19.88 -2.12
CA ALA A 87 0.45 -20.82 -1.06
C ALA A 87 0.07 -22.23 -1.55
N GLU A 88 0.04 -22.47 -2.87
CA GLU A 88 -0.38 -23.74 -3.50
C GLU A 88 -1.76 -24.24 -3.05
N VAL A 89 -2.62 -23.32 -2.60
CA VAL A 89 -4.02 -23.59 -2.26
C VAL A 89 -4.95 -22.93 -3.28
N PRO A 90 -6.13 -23.52 -3.55
CA PRO A 90 -7.15 -22.87 -4.36
C PRO A 90 -7.57 -21.52 -3.76
N GLY A 91 -7.72 -20.52 -4.63
CA GLY A 91 -8.26 -19.20 -4.29
C GLY A 91 -9.75 -19.08 -4.52
#